data_AF-A0A2E5WQ17-F1
#
_entry.id   AF-A0A2E5WQ17-F1
#
_cell.length_a   1.000
_cell.length_b   1.000
_cell.length_c   1.000
_cell.angle_alpha   90.00
_cell.angle_beta   90.00
_cell.angle_gamma   90.00
#
_symmetry.space_group_name_H-M   'P 1'
#
loop_
_entity.id
_entity.type
_entity.pdbx_description
1 polymer ?
#
loop_
_entity_poly.entity_id
_entity_poly.type
_entity_poly.pdbx_seq_one_letter_code
_entity_poly.pdbx_strand_id
1 'polypeptide(L)'
;MTTYLKKQGVEFKDPNTGAVLTILEELEEPGTEYVNVTLSDEEGWNLDVYENGFVEFYNSMGASGKPVVGRNVTHERVIQMWRMMQEGKRDQLKKLLKSKPDPIDSIPPIGD
;
A
#
# COMPACT_ATOMS: atom_id res chain seq x y z
N MET A 1 12.01 10.19 6.15
CA MET A 1 12.03 10.29 4.68
C MET A 1 10.82 11.04 4.23
N THR A 2 10.99 11.88 3.23
CA THR A 2 9.92 12.63 2.59
C THR A 2 9.11 11.67 1.74
N THR A 3 7.82 11.61 2.01
CA THR A 3 6.90 10.74 1.26
C THR A 3 5.77 11.55 0.65
N TYR A 4 5.23 11.08 -0.45
CA TYR A 4 4.22 11.74 -1.24
C TYR A 4 3.06 10.77 -1.44
N LEU A 5 1.84 11.23 -1.23
CA LEU A 5 0.63 10.48 -1.53
C LEU A 5 -0.11 11.21 -2.63
N LYS A 6 -0.42 10.51 -3.72
CA LYS A 6 -1.18 11.05 -4.83
C LYS A 6 -2.51 10.33 -4.94
N LYS A 7 -3.62 11.08 -4.84
CA LYS A 7 -5.00 10.61 -4.99
C LYS A 7 -5.66 11.43 -6.10
N GLN A 8 -6.10 10.79 -7.19
CA GLN A 8 -6.86 11.44 -8.27
C GLN A 8 -6.27 12.79 -8.78
N GLY A 9 -4.94 12.91 -8.81
CA GLY A 9 -4.25 14.14 -9.25
C GLY A 9 -3.93 15.14 -8.15
N VAL A 10 -4.42 14.94 -6.92
CA VAL A 10 -4.01 15.69 -5.73
C VAL A 10 -2.80 15.03 -5.09
N GLU A 11 -1.74 15.78 -4.85
CA GLU A 11 -0.52 15.31 -4.17
C GLU A 11 -0.46 15.89 -2.76
N PHE A 12 -0.24 15.02 -1.78
CA PHE A 12 -0.04 15.34 -0.38
C PHE A 12 1.40 15.03 -0.02
N LYS A 13 2.12 16.02 0.50
CA LYS A 13 3.50 15.87 0.97
C LYS A 13 3.52 15.52 2.45
N ASP A 14 4.30 14.51 2.82
CA ASP A 14 4.43 13.95 4.16
C ASP A 14 3.10 13.72 4.89
N PRO A 15 2.12 13.03 4.26
CA PRO A 15 0.86 12.79 4.91
C PRO A 15 1.06 11.89 6.13
N ASN A 16 0.46 12.30 7.24
CA ASN A 16 0.46 11.52 8.46
C ASN A 16 -0.46 10.30 8.31
N THR A 17 -0.28 9.28 9.14
CA THR A 17 -1.06 8.01 9.04
C THR A 17 -2.58 8.26 9.01
N GLY A 18 -3.07 9.21 9.82
CA GLY A 18 -4.50 9.54 9.85
C GLY A 18 -5.02 10.07 8.50
N ALA A 19 -4.24 10.89 7.80
CA ALA A 19 -4.61 11.39 6.48
C ALA A 19 -4.64 10.27 5.44
N VAL A 20 -3.69 9.34 5.50
CA VAL A 20 -3.67 8.16 4.61
C VAL A 20 -4.86 7.24 4.87
N LEU A 21 -5.18 6.97 6.15
CA LEU A 21 -6.35 6.19 6.54
C LEU A 21 -7.63 6.82 5.98
N THR A 22 -7.87 8.11 6.24
CA THR A 22 -9.05 8.81 5.73
C THR A 22 -9.15 8.71 4.22
N ILE A 23 -8.03 8.87 3.50
CA ILE A 23 -8.03 8.74 2.04
C ILE A 23 -8.40 7.32 1.60
N LEU A 24 -7.86 6.28 2.27
CA LEU A 24 -8.19 4.89 1.96
C LEU A 24 -9.64 4.54 2.31
N GLU A 25 -10.19 5.08 3.40
CA GLU A 25 -11.60 4.92 3.77
C GLU A 25 -12.53 5.57 2.73
N GLU A 26 -12.19 6.75 2.21
CA GLU A 26 -12.92 7.37 1.09
C GLU A 26 -12.89 6.54 -0.21
N LEU A 27 -11.92 5.64 -0.35
CA LEU A 27 -11.76 4.77 -1.53
C LEU A 27 -12.50 3.44 -1.41
N GLU A 28 -13.04 3.14 -0.23
CA GLU A 28 -13.85 1.95 0.05
C GLU A 28 -15.30 2.12 -0.47
N GLU A 29 -15.68 3.32 -0.92
CA GLU A 29 -16.96 3.58 -1.57
C GLU A 29 -16.97 2.98 -3.00
N PRO A 30 -17.86 2.01 -3.30
CA PRO A 30 -17.89 1.33 -4.59
C PRO A 30 -18.29 2.28 -5.71
N GLY A 31 -17.42 2.47 -6.72
CA GLY A 31 -17.75 3.26 -7.91
C GLY A 31 -16.59 3.83 -8.74
N THR A 32 -15.32 3.59 -8.37
CA THR A 32 -14.16 4.17 -9.06
C THR A 32 -13.25 3.11 -9.69
N GLU A 33 -13.33 2.96 -11.01
CA GLU A 33 -12.59 1.97 -11.83
C GLU A 33 -11.08 2.27 -12.04
N TYR A 34 -10.40 3.00 -11.14
CA TYR A 34 -9.05 3.56 -11.39
C TYR A 34 -8.05 3.33 -10.25
N VAL A 35 -6.77 3.64 -10.49
CA VAL A 35 -5.74 3.73 -9.44
C VAL A 35 -6.25 4.67 -8.36
N ASN A 36 -6.34 4.15 -7.14
CA ASN A 36 -6.94 4.87 -6.03
C ASN A 36 -5.90 5.75 -5.33
N VAL A 37 -4.69 5.23 -5.12
CA VAL A 37 -3.59 5.97 -4.48
C VAL A 37 -2.24 5.54 -5.04
N THR A 38 -1.35 6.50 -5.29
CA THR A 38 0.09 6.27 -5.50
C THR A 38 0.86 6.86 -4.34
N LEU A 39 1.64 6.04 -3.66
CA LEU A 39 2.49 6.44 -2.54
C LEU A 39 3.94 6.41 -3.02
N SER A 40 4.64 7.52 -3.02
CA SER A 40 6.04 7.59 -3.48
C SER A 40 6.97 8.23 -2.44
N ASP A 41 8.27 8.01 -2.57
CA ASP A 41 9.29 8.65 -1.73
C ASP A 41 10.37 9.37 -2.53
N GLU A 42 11.18 10.17 -1.83
CA GLU A 42 12.30 10.91 -2.42
C GLU A 42 13.38 10.03 -3.07
N GLU A 43 13.43 8.74 -2.74
CA GLU A 43 14.36 7.76 -3.35
C GLU A 43 13.79 7.10 -4.62
N GLY A 44 12.60 7.53 -5.07
CA GLY A 44 11.96 7.06 -6.29
C GLY A 44 11.27 5.70 -6.16
N TRP A 45 11.00 5.21 -4.95
CA TRP A 45 10.06 4.11 -4.74
C TRP A 45 8.64 4.60 -4.90
N ASN A 46 7.81 3.77 -5.52
CA ASN A 46 6.40 4.00 -5.74
C ASN A 46 5.64 2.75 -5.28
N LEU A 47 4.50 2.97 -4.62
CA LEU A 47 3.58 1.97 -4.14
C LEU A 47 2.18 2.37 -4.62
N ASP A 48 1.73 1.72 -5.68
CA ASP A 48 0.41 1.93 -6.26
C ASP A 48 -0.60 1.00 -5.63
N VAL A 49 -1.74 1.54 -5.20
CA VAL A 49 -2.83 0.82 -4.53
C VAL A 49 -4.09 0.94 -5.39
N TYR A 50 -4.65 -0.22 -5.72
CA TYR A 50 -5.82 -0.36 -6.57
C TYR A 50 -7.01 -0.88 -5.75
N GLU A 51 -8.23 -0.53 -6.15
CA GLU A 51 -9.48 -0.89 -5.45
C GLU A 51 -9.63 -2.40 -5.17
N ASN A 52 -9.11 -3.25 -6.05
CA ASN A 52 -9.21 -4.71 -5.95
C ASN A 52 -8.26 -5.32 -4.91
N GLY A 53 -7.68 -4.50 -4.03
CA GLY A 53 -6.62 -4.90 -3.10
C GLY A 53 -5.34 -5.31 -3.82
N PHE A 54 -5.14 -4.87 -5.07
CA PHE A 54 -3.88 -5.05 -5.78
C PHE A 54 -2.96 -3.92 -5.37
N VAL A 55 -1.70 -4.24 -5.07
CA VAL A 55 -0.68 -3.26 -4.71
C VAL A 55 0.58 -3.55 -5.50
N GLU A 56 1.16 -2.53 -6.12
CA GLU A 56 2.41 -2.65 -6.87
C GLU A 56 3.49 -1.77 -6.26
N PHE A 57 4.61 -2.37 -5.88
CA PHE A 57 5.77 -1.69 -5.30
C PHE A 57 6.98 -1.78 -6.22
N TYR A 58 7.46 -0.64 -6.71
CA TYR A 58 8.55 -0.56 -7.66
C TYR A 58 9.42 0.67 -7.43
N ASN A 59 10.60 0.72 -8.04
CA ASN A 59 11.45 1.91 -8.00
C ASN A 59 11.61 2.45 -9.44
N SER A 60 11.26 3.71 -9.65
CA SER A 60 11.35 4.37 -10.96
C SER A 60 12.71 5.02 -11.22
N MET A 61 13.52 5.26 -10.19
CA MET A 61 14.84 5.91 -10.29
C MET A 61 16.04 4.94 -10.33
N GLY A 62 15.88 3.71 -9.86
CA GLY A 62 16.97 2.74 -9.70
C GLY A 62 16.81 1.48 -10.54
N ALA A 63 17.91 0.76 -10.77
CA ALA A 63 17.95 -0.54 -11.45
C ALA A 63 17.34 -1.70 -10.62
N SER A 64 16.45 -1.38 -9.69
CA SER A 64 16.00 -2.25 -8.60
C SER A 64 14.93 -3.25 -9.04
N GLY A 65 15.27 -4.13 -9.97
CA GLY A 65 14.54 -5.35 -10.27
C GLY A 65 13.07 -5.18 -10.68
N LYS A 66 12.36 -6.32 -10.79
CA LYS A 66 10.95 -6.36 -11.17
C LYS A 66 10.06 -5.75 -10.08
N PRO A 67 8.93 -5.12 -10.45
CA PRO A 67 7.92 -4.67 -9.49
C PRO A 67 7.49 -5.83 -8.58
N VAL A 68 7.31 -5.53 -7.30
CA VAL A 68 6.79 -6.47 -6.31
C VAL A 68 5.29 -6.21 -6.19
N VAL A 69 4.49 -7.19 -6.58
CA VAL A 69 3.03 -7.08 -6.56
C VAL A 69 2.45 -7.88 -5.39
N GLY A 70 1.49 -7.27 -4.69
CA GLY A 70 0.64 -7.91 -3.69
C GLY A 70 -0.79 -7.99 -4.21
N ARG A 71 -1.49 -9.06 -3.85
CA ARG A 71 -2.91 -9.27 -4.18
C ARG A 71 -3.69 -9.43 -2.90
N ASN A 72 -4.93 -8.92 -2.88
CA ASN A 72 -5.83 -9.00 -1.72
C ASN A 72 -5.21 -8.33 -0.48
N VAL A 73 -4.65 -7.14 -0.69
CA VAL A 73 -4.06 -6.29 0.34
C VAL A 73 -5.17 -5.39 0.91
N THR A 74 -5.39 -5.49 2.22
CA THR A 74 -6.37 -4.66 2.94
C THR A 74 -5.82 -3.26 3.23
N HIS A 75 -6.70 -2.31 3.53
CA HIS A 75 -6.35 -0.94 3.90
C HIS A 75 -5.37 -0.85 5.07
N GLU A 76 -5.58 -1.66 6.11
CA GLU A 76 -4.65 -1.75 7.25
C GLU A 76 -3.23 -2.11 6.80
N ARG A 77 -3.14 -3.02 5.83
CA ARG A 77 -1.86 -3.50 5.30
C ARG A 77 -1.20 -2.45 4.41
N VAL A 78 -1.97 -1.68 3.65
CA VAL A 78 -1.48 -0.50 2.91
C VAL A 78 -0.91 0.55 3.87
N ILE A 79 -1.59 0.81 4.99
CA ILE A 79 -1.11 1.77 6.01
C ILE A 79 0.18 1.29 6.65
N GLN A 80 0.29 -0.01 6.94
CA GLN A 80 1.54 -0.59 7.42
C GLN A 80 2.66 -0.43 6.39
N MET A 81 2.38 -0.68 5.10
CA MET A 81 3.35 -0.48 4.01
C MET A 81 3.79 0.98 3.90
N TRP A 82 2.84 1.92 4.01
CA TRP A 82 3.13 3.35 4.02
C TRP A 82 4.08 3.75 5.16
N ARG A 83 3.79 3.31 6.39
CA ARG A 83 4.69 3.53 7.53
C ARG A 83 6.07 2.95 7.28
N MET A 84 6.14 1.74 6.73
CA MET A 84 7.41 1.12 6.36
C MET A 84 8.17 1.94 5.30
N MET A 85 7.49 2.58 4.35
CA MET A 85 8.14 3.51 3.41
C MET A 85 8.72 4.73 4.13
N GLN A 86 7.97 5.37 5.03
CA GLN A 86 8.45 6.51 5.81
C GLN A 86 9.64 6.19 6.72
N GLU A 87 9.65 4.98 7.28
CA GLU A 87 10.72 4.45 8.13
C GLU A 87 11.91 3.87 7.34
N GLY A 88 11.81 3.82 6.01
CA GLY A 88 12.84 3.26 5.15
C GLY A 88 12.98 1.73 5.18
N LYS A 89 11.95 1.02 5.65
CA LYS A 89 11.89 -0.45 5.78
C LYS A 89 11.43 -1.16 4.49
N ARG A 90 12.06 -0.85 3.34
CA ARG A 90 11.66 -1.39 2.02
C ARG A 90 11.80 -2.90 1.92
N ASP A 91 12.84 -3.48 2.51
CA ASP A 91 13.03 -4.93 2.53
C ASP A 91 11.89 -5.65 3.26
N GLN A 92 11.39 -5.05 4.35
CA GLN A 92 10.25 -5.60 5.09
C GLN A 92 8.95 -5.45 4.29
N LEU A 93 8.76 -4.31 3.63
CA LEU A 93 7.62 -4.08 2.74
C LEU A 93 7.60 -5.09 1.60
N LYS A 94 8.73 -5.32 0.92
CA LYS A 94 8.86 -6.34 -0.13
C LYS A 94 8.55 -7.75 0.38
N LYS A 95 9.02 -8.09 1.58
CA LYS A 95 8.70 -9.38 2.23
C LYS A 95 7.21 -9.47 2.53
N LEU A 96 6.60 -8.41 3.04
CA LEU A 96 5.18 -8.34 3.37
C LEU A 96 4.30 -8.53 2.13
N LEU A 97 4.63 -7.90 1.00
CA LEU A 97 3.90 -8.07 -0.26
C LEU A 97 4.06 -9.47 -0.86
N LYS A 98 5.24 -10.07 -0.71
CA LYS A 98 5.51 -11.45 -1.16
C LYS A 98 4.87 -12.50 -0.26
N SER A 99 4.69 -12.20 1.02
CA SER A 99 3.94 -13.05 1.94
C SER A 99 2.48 -13.06 1.54
N LYS A 100 1.92 -14.27 1.36
CA LYS A 100 0.48 -14.44 1.16
C LYS A 100 -0.28 -13.66 2.24
N PRO A 101 -1.38 -12.96 1.90
CA PRO A 101 -2.31 -12.52 2.94
C PRO A 101 -2.64 -13.72 3.81
N ASP A 102 -2.46 -13.56 5.12
CA ASP A 102 -2.90 -14.55 6.08
C ASP A 102 -4.35 -14.90 5.72
N PRO A 103 -4.69 -16.19 5.60
CA PRO A 103 -6.06 -16.56 5.33
C PRO A 103 -6.92 -15.98 6.45
N ILE A 104 -7.91 -15.16 6.08
CA ILE A 104 -8.92 -14.59 6.98
C ILE A 104 -9.74 -15.70 7.69
N ASP A 105 -9.45 -16.98 7.40
CA ASP A 105 -10.15 -18.18 7.85
C ASP A 105 -9.31 -19.05 8.81
N SER A 106 -8.58 -18.44 9.75
CA SER A 106 -8.05 -19.17 10.92
C SER A 106 -8.84 -18.84 12.18
N ILE A 107 -10.16 -18.79 12.05
CA ILE A 107 -11.03 -18.99 13.21
C ILE A 107 -11.07 -20.51 13.39
N PRO A 108 -10.51 -21.09 14.47
CA PRO A 108 -10.69 -22.51 14.71
C PRO A 108 -12.19 -22.79 14.80
N PRO A 109 -12.71 -23.88 14.19
CA PRO A 109 -14.09 -24.29 14.43
C PRO A 109 -14.25 -24.43 15.95
N ILE A 110 -15.18 -23.67 16.52
CA ILE A 110 -15.64 -23.88 17.89
C ILE A 110 -16.23 -25.29 17.87
N GLY A 111 -15.47 -26.25 18.38
CA GLY A 111 -15.92 -27.62 18.53
C GLY A 111 -17.09 -27.66 19.51
N ASP A 112 -18.18 -28.27 19.05
CA ASP A 112 -19.32 -28.69 19.85
C ASP A 112 -18.93 -29.89 20.74
#